data_AF-A0A0G2F8E2-F1
#
_entry.id   AF-A0A0G2F8E2-F1
#
_cell.length_a   1.000
_cell.length_b   1.000
_cell.length_c   1.000
_cell.angle_alpha   90.00
_cell.angle_beta   90.00
_cell.angle_gamma   90.00
#
_symmetry.space_group_name_H-M   'P 1'
#
loop_
_entity.id
_entity.type
_entity.pdbx_description
1 polymer ?
#
loop_
_entity_poly.entity_id
_entity_poly.type
_entity_poly.pdbx_seq_one_letter_code
_entity_poly.pdbx_strand_id
1 'polypeptide(L)'
;MLTNFGLKMAIMILMNLLMGSGHADVVPHNAAIFFDNNTLLAPNLHGDTILYTIVDMTWELDIPGAPEKINITGTANKAIQHINTHFPDYVWPDAGEYNTDWSVKETPDPVAKCDVFDLAPYPLASYCQEGLAQLGYHFFNLGSGPRTCAQAHCMTDQMGRNASIWWCNDDGIGASVPAKYLADLATDIISTCVEFDTPMSWTHGQIFDKTMPYNVIVNGGEPCR
;
A
#
# COMPACT_ATOMS: atom_id res chain seq x y z
N MET A 1 -35.58 46.76 -0.46
CA MET A 1 -34.15 46.92 -0.81
C MET A 1 -33.43 45.65 -0.38
N LEU A 2 -33.40 44.66 -1.27
CA LEU A 2 -32.71 43.38 -1.06
C LEU A 2 -31.25 43.58 -1.47
N THR A 3 -30.35 43.30 -0.54
CA THR A 3 -28.93 43.62 -0.62
C THR A 3 -28.19 42.66 -1.55
N ASN A 4 -27.36 43.28 -2.40
CA ASN A 4 -26.60 42.74 -3.53
C ASN A 4 -25.45 41.78 -3.14
N PHE A 5 -25.47 41.22 -1.93
CA PHE A 5 -24.36 40.44 -1.36
C PHE A 5 -24.55 38.92 -1.47
N GLY A 6 -25.79 38.41 -1.48
CA GLY A 6 -26.05 36.97 -1.55
C GLY A 6 -25.76 36.34 -2.93
N LEU A 7 -25.89 37.11 -4.01
CA LEU A 7 -25.76 36.59 -5.38
C LEU A 7 -24.29 36.37 -5.78
N LYS A 8 -23.36 37.16 -5.26
CA LYS A 8 -21.92 37.00 -5.57
C LYS A 8 -21.30 35.79 -4.89
N MET A 9 -21.79 35.40 -3.71
CA MET A 9 -21.27 34.24 -2.98
C MET A 9 -21.77 32.91 -3.57
N ALA A 10 -23.02 32.88 -4.08
CA ALA A 10 -23.57 31.71 -4.75
C ALA A 10 -22.92 31.42 -6.11
N ILE A 11 -22.52 32.46 -6.87
CA ILE A 11 -21.83 32.29 -8.16
C ILE A 11 -20.39 31.79 -7.98
N MET A 12 -19.71 32.21 -6.91
CA MET A 12 -18.34 31.78 -6.64
C MET A 12 -18.26 30.31 -6.16
N ILE A 13 -19.29 29.82 -5.46
CA ILE A 13 -19.40 28.40 -5.07
C ILE A 13 -19.75 27.52 -6.28
N LEU A 14 -20.58 27.99 -7.21
CA LEU A 14 -20.89 27.25 -8.44
C LEU A 14 -19.70 27.18 -9.43
N MET A 15 -18.84 28.18 -9.46
CA MET A 15 -17.64 28.16 -10.32
C MET A 15 -16.53 27.23 -9.80
N ASN A 16 -16.42 27.03 -8.47
CA ASN A 16 -15.51 26.00 -7.93
C ASN A 16 -16.04 24.58 -8.12
N LEU A 17 -17.36 24.39 -8.25
CA LEU A 17 -17.93 23.08 -8.57
C LEU A 17 -17.82 22.72 -10.07
N LEU A 18 -17.71 23.71 -10.95
CA LEU A 18 -17.66 23.52 -12.41
C LEU A 18 -16.25 23.57 -13.01
N MET A 19 -15.23 23.96 -12.24
CA MET A 19 -13.81 23.88 -12.65
C MET A 19 -13.11 22.60 -12.17
N GLY A 20 -13.83 21.66 -11.55
CA GLY A 20 -13.33 20.33 -11.17
C GLY A 20 -13.53 19.25 -12.25
N SER A 21 -14.13 19.59 -13.40
CA SER A 21 -14.44 18.65 -14.48
C SER A 21 -13.75 19.07 -15.77
N GLY A 22 -12.44 18.84 -15.82
CA GLY A 22 -11.64 19.04 -17.02
C GLY A 22 -10.17 18.94 -16.69
N HIS A 23 -9.53 17.83 -17.11
CA HIS A 23 -8.09 17.50 -17.02
C HIS A 23 -7.67 16.44 -15.99
N ALA A 24 -8.57 15.56 -15.58
CA ALA A 24 -8.16 14.22 -15.15
C ALA A 24 -8.73 13.19 -16.13
N ASP A 25 -8.40 13.31 -17.42
CA ASP A 25 -8.54 12.19 -18.33
C ASP A 25 -7.75 12.41 -19.61
N VAL A 26 -7.03 11.35 -19.99
CA VAL A 26 -6.22 11.17 -21.19
C VAL A 26 -4.84 11.85 -21.16
N VAL A 27 -4.04 11.54 -20.14
CA VAL A 27 -2.63 11.26 -20.44
C VAL A 27 -2.59 9.80 -20.90
N PRO A 28 -2.16 9.49 -22.14
CA PRO A 28 -1.89 8.12 -22.53
C PRO A 28 -0.62 7.68 -21.80
N HIS A 29 -0.77 7.34 -20.52
CA HIS A 29 0.28 6.65 -19.79
C HIS A 29 0.43 5.29 -20.46
N ASN A 30 1.64 4.98 -20.92
CA ASN A 30 1.99 3.63 -21.33
C ASN A 30 1.83 2.73 -20.10
N ALA A 31 0.63 2.19 -19.91
CA ALA A 31 0.34 1.28 -18.82
C ALA A 31 1.27 0.07 -18.96
N ALA A 32 2.15 -0.15 -18.01
CA ALA A 32 2.88 -1.40 -17.93
C ALA A 32 3.04 -1.80 -16.47
N ILE A 33 2.15 -2.63 -15.92
CA ILE A 33 2.41 -3.24 -14.60
C ILE A 33 1.90 -4.69 -14.45
N PHE A 34 1.06 -5.18 -15.38
CA PHE A 34 0.73 -6.60 -15.50
C PHE A 34 1.04 -7.10 -16.91
N PHE A 35 1.83 -8.18 -17.03
CA PHE A 35 1.82 -8.98 -18.25
C PHE A 35 0.60 -9.92 -18.29
N ASP A 36 0.13 -10.36 -17.11
CA ASP A 36 -1.08 -11.17 -16.91
C ASP A 36 -1.60 -11.08 -15.45
N ASN A 37 -2.71 -11.73 -15.13
CA ASN A 37 -3.25 -11.77 -13.77
C ASN A 37 -2.37 -12.51 -12.74
N ASN A 38 -1.12 -12.87 -13.01
CA ASN A 38 -0.26 -13.60 -12.07
C ASN A 38 1.16 -13.05 -11.99
N THR A 39 1.49 -11.95 -12.67
CA THR A 39 2.87 -11.48 -12.74
C THR A 39 3.02 -9.97 -12.65
N LEU A 40 4.01 -9.51 -11.90
CA LEU A 40 4.31 -8.08 -11.69
C LEU A 40 5.65 -7.74 -12.34
N LEU A 41 5.70 -6.73 -13.20
CA LEU A 41 6.97 -6.23 -13.76
C LEU A 41 7.53 -5.13 -12.86
N ALA A 42 8.69 -5.35 -12.26
CA ALA A 42 9.34 -4.35 -11.42
C ALA A 42 10.87 -4.57 -11.38
N PRO A 43 11.67 -3.56 -11.00
CA PRO A 43 13.09 -3.78 -10.74
C PRO A 43 13.31 -4.62 -9.48
N ASN A 44 14.31 -5.49 -9.53
CA ASN A 44 14.83 -6.19 -8.35
C ASN A 44 15.89 -5.38 -7.60
N LEU A 45 16.43 -5.94 -6.52
CA LEU A 45 17.53 -5.37 -5.74
C LEU A 45 18.77 -4.99 -6.55
N HIS A 46 19.00 -5.62 -7.69
CA HIS A 46 20.11 -5.31 -8.60
C HIS A 46 19.78 -4.19 -9.59
N GLY A 47 18.54 -3.72 -9.60
CA GLY A 47 18.03 -2.73 -10.56
C GLY A 47 17.63 -3.34 -11.90
N ASP A 48 17.70 -4.67 -12.05
CA ASP A 48 17.26 -5.36 -13.25
C ASP A 48 15.73 -5.42 -13.28
N THR A 49 15.13 -5.03 -14.40
CA THR A 49 13.70 -5.21 -14.63
C THR A 49 13.38 -6.68 -14.81
N ILE A 50 12.59 -7.24 -13.91
CA ILE A 50 12.23 -8.67 -13.91
C ILE A 50 10.73 -8.88 -13.76
N LEU A 51 10.29 -10.06 -14.17
CA LEU A 51 8.94 -10.52 -13.95
C LEU A 51 8.85 -11.28 -12.62
N TYR A 52 8.12 -10.73 -11.67
CA TYR A 52 7.76 -11.38 -10.42
C TYR A 52 6.52 -12.24 -10.63
N THR A 53 6.51 -13.42 -10.03
CA THR A 53 5.31 -14.24 -9.87
C THR A 53 4.54 -13.75 -8.66
N ILE A 54 3.25 -13.50 -8.82
CA ILE A 54 2.38 -13.16 -7.71
C ILE A 54 1.90 -14.44 -7.06
N VAL A 55 2.09 -14.50 -5.76
CA VAL A 55 1.71 -15.64 -4.93
C VAL A 55 0.81 -15.17 -3.80
N ASP A 56 0.04 -16.10 -3.25
CA ASP A 56 -0.67 -15.85 -2.01
C ASP A 56 0.32 -15.80 -0.83
N MET A 57 0.08 -14.89 0.11
CA MET A 57 0.79 -14.84 1.40
C MET A 57 -0.09 -15.33 2.54
N THR A 58 0.53 -15.60 3.68
CA THR A 58 -0.18 -15.99 4.91
C THR A 58 0.17 -15.07 6.07
N TRP A 59 -0.86 -14.53 6.71
CA TRP A 59 -0.79 -13.83 7.98
C TRP A 59 -0.78 -14.83 9.13
N GLU A 60 0.18 -14.71 10.02
CA GLU A 60 0.20 -15.43 11.29
C GLU A 60 -0.24 -14.48 12.41
N LEU A 61 -1.47 -14.66 12.88
CA LEU A 61 -2.11 -13.79 13.86
C LEU A 61 -2.12 -14.44 15.24
N ASP A 62 -1.71 -13.66 16.24
CA ASP A 62 -1.72 -14.05 17.65
C ASP A 62 -2.83 -13.26 18.36
N ILE A 63 -4.02 -13.84 18.45
CA ILE A 63 -5.23 -13.17 18.95
C ILE A 63 -5.51 -13.62 20.38
N PRO A 64 -5.56 -12.70 21.36
CA PRO A 64 -5.94 -13.03 22.73
C PRO A 64 -7.29 -13.75 22.78
N GLY A 65 -7.30 -14.93 23.41
CA GLY A 65 -8.49 -15.78 23.53
C GLY A 65 -8.68 -16.80 22.40
N ALA A 66 -7.87 -16.76 21.35
CA ALA A 66 -7.78 -17.87 20.40
C ALA A 66 -7.00 -19.05 21.01
N PRO A 67 -7.40 -20.31 20.76
CA PRO A 67 -6.71 -21.48 21.30
C PRO A 67 -5.33 -21.70 20.67
N GLU A 68 -5.12 -21.20 19.45
CA GLU A 68 -3.89 -21.29 18.68
C GLU A 68 -3.73 -20.07 17.77
N LYS A 69 -2.53 -19.89 17.21
CA LYS A 69 -2.27 -18.86 16.20
C LYS A 69 -3.11 -19.12 14.96
N ILE A 70 -3.66 -18.06 14.39
CA ILE A 70 -4.56 -18.14 13.24
C ILE A 70 -3.78 -17.79 11.98
N ASN A 71 -3.87 -18.67 10.98
CA ASN A 71 -3.28 -18.44 9.68
C ASN A 71 -4.34 -17.98 8.69
N ILE A 72 -4.14 -16.80 8.08
CA ILE A 72 -5.08 -16.22 7.11
C ILE A 72 -4.36 -15.93 5.82
N THR A 73 -4.84 -16.51 4.72
CA THR A 73 -4.27 -16.29 3.38
C THR A 73 -4.95 -15.08 2.70
N GLY A 74 -4.16 -14.19 2.11
CA GLY A 74 -4.63 -13.02 1.35
C GLY A 74 -4.26 -11.66 1.98
N THR A 75 -4.84 -10.56 1.47
CA THR A 75 -4.50 -9.17 1.84
C THR A 75 -4.72 -8.82 3.31
N ALA A 76 -4.09 -7.73 3.77
CA ALA A 76 -4.36 -7.15 5.09
C ALA A 76 -5.85 -6.97 5.36
N ASN A 77 -6.60 -6.45 4.38
CA ASN A 77 -8.05 -6.25 4.48
C ASN A 77 -8.80 -7.57 4.72
N LYS A 78 -8.40 -8.67 4.06
CA LYS A 78 -9.00 -9.99 4.28
C LYS A 78 -8.71 -10.50 5.69
N ALA A 79 -7.49 -10.32 6.19
CA ALA A 79 -7.12 -10.68 7.55
C ALA A 79 -7.94 -9.88 8.59
N ILE A 80 -8.01 -8.56 8.45
CA ILE A 80 -8.79 -7.68 9.33
C ILE A 80 -10.28 -8.05 9.29
N GLN A 81 -10.85 -8.27 8.10
CA GLN A 81 -12.25 -8.67 7.95
C GLN A 81 -12.54 -10.00 8.64
N HIS A 82 -11.65 -10.98 8.50
CA HIS A 82 -11.80 -12.28 9.14
C HIS A 82 -11.81 -12.14 10.67
N ILE A 83 -10.87 -11.37 11.24
CA ILE A 83 -10.81 -11.11 12.68
C ILE A 83 -12.07 -10.40 13.17
N ASN A 84 -12.48 -9.31 12.52
CA ASN A 84 -13.69 -8.57 12.92
C ASN A 84 -14.97 -9.44 12.86
N THR A 85 -14.99 -10.45 11.98
CA THR A 85 -16.15 -11.36 11.84
C THR A 85 -16.16 -12.46 12.89
N HIS A 86 -15.01 -13.07 13.20
CA HIS A 86 -14.93 -14.26 14.06
C HIS A 86 -14.54 -13.95 15.51
N PHE A 87 -13.93 -12.78 15.75
CA PHE A 87 -13.53 -12.29 17.06
C PHE A 87 -14.09 -10.87 17.27
N PRO A 88 -15.43 -10.72 17.32
CA PRO A 88 -16.08 -9.40 17.38
C PRO A 88 -15.75 -8.59 18.65
N ASP A 89 -15.33 -9.27 19.72
CA ASP A 89 -14.90 -8.64 20.98
C ASP A 89 -13.41 -8.27 20.98
N TYR A 90 -12.66 -8.63 19.92
CA TYR A 90 -11.25 -8.28 19.81
C TYR A 90 -11.11 -6.78 19.54
N VAL A 91 -10.34 -6.13 20.39
CA VAL A 91 -9.97 -4.72 20.24
C VAL A 91 -8.58 -4.67 19.63
N TRP A 92 -8.49 -4.07 18.45
CA TRP A 92 -7.21 -3.78 17.82
C TRP A 92 -6.41 -2.85 18.76
N PRO A 93 -5.17 -3.19 19.13
CA PRO A 93 -4.33 -2.30 19.90
C PRO A 93 -4.07 -1.03 19.12
N ASP A 94 -3.90 0.08 19.85
CA ASP A 94 -3.48 1.32 19.22
C ASP A 94 -2.12 1.09 18.52
N ALA A 95 -1.94 1.69 17.34
CA ALA A 95 -0.73 1.49 16.54
C ALA A 95 0.59 1.81 17.28
N GLY A 96 0.52 2.57 18.39
CA GLY A 96 1.65 2.89 19.26
C GLY A 96 1.84 2.01 20.50
N GLU A 97 0.94 1.09 20.81
CA GLU A 97 0.99 0.25 22.03
C GLU A 97 1.71 -1.09 21.85
N TYR A 98 1.96 -1.49 20.61
CA TYR A 98 2.70 -2.72 20.37
C TYR A 98 4.21 -2.54 20.66
N ASN A 99 4.72 -3.43 21.51
CA ASN A 99 6.07 -3.48 22.08
C ASN A 99 7.18 -3.11 21.07
N THR A 100 8.00 -2.11 21.41
CA THR A 100 9.07 -1.49 20.61
C THR A 100 10.35 -2.33 20.49
N ASP A 101 10.30 -3.61 20.87
CA ASP A 101 11.49 -4.47 20.97
C ASP A 101 11.89 -5.14 19.64
N TRP A 102 11.41 -4.60 18.52
CA TRP A 102 12.15 -4.70 17.26
C TRP A 102 13.14 -3.55 17.27
N SER A 103 14.36 -3.84 17.74
CA SER A 103 15.50 -3.02 17.37
C SER A 103 15.63 -3.06 15.85
N VAL A 104 14.93 -2.15 15.17
CA VAL A 104 15.32 -1.67 13.86
C VAL A 104 16.74 -1.19 14.10
N LYS A 105 17.72 -2.06 13.79
CA LYS A 105 19.10 -1.63 13.71
C LYS A 105 19.06 -0.38 12.87
N GLU A 106 19.68 0.71 13.33
CA GLU A 106 19.85 1.90 12.52
C GLU A 106 20.50 1.45 11.21
N THR A 107 19.67 1.26 10.20
CA THR A 107 20.06 0.87 8.86
C THR A 107 20.22 2.18 8.10
N PRO A 108 21.19 2.28 7.18
CA PRO A 108 21.29 3.47 6.35
C PRO A 108 19.96 3.65 5.58
N ASP A 109 19.31 4.80 5.72
CA ASP A 109 17.95 5.09 5.25
C ASP A 109 17.62 4.41 3.91
N PRO A 110 16.57 3.59 3.83
CA PRO A 110 16.19 2.94 2.58
C PRO A 110 15.91 4.02 1.52
N VAL A 111 16.42 3.82 0.30
CA VAL A 111 16.28 4.85 -0.76
C VAL A 111 15.04 4.55 -1.57
N ALA A 112 13.98 5.33 -1.34
CA ALA A 112 12.79 5.29 -2.17
C ALA A 112 13.12 5.78 -3.59
N LYS A 113 12.64 5.04 -4.59
CA LYS A 113 12.62 5.46 -5.99
C LYS A 113 11.18 5.82 -6.33
N CYS A 114 10.99 7.07 -6.71
CA CYS A 114 9.71 7.57 -7.19
C CYS A 114 9.61 7.31 -8.69
N ASP A 115 8.38 7.21 -9.20
CA ASP A 115 8.10 7.05 -10.63
C ASP A 115 8.92 5.94 -11.31
N VAL A 116 8.95 4.78 -10.67
CA VAL A 116 9.72 3.65 -11.19
C VAL A 116 9.01 3.07 -12.41
N PHE A 117 9.36 3.48 -13.62
CA PHE A 117 8.76 3.01 -14.89
C PHE A 117 7.33 3.52 -15.16
N ASP A 118 7.00 4.77 -14.82
CA ASP A 118 5.65 5.31 -15.08
C ASP A 118 4.57 4.39 -14.46
N LEU A 119 4.79 3.87 -13.22
CA LEU A 119 3.85 3.02 -12.48
C LEU A 119 2.55 3.79 -12.21
N ALA A 120 1.71 3.90 -13.24
CA ALA A 120 0.44 4.59 -13.20
C ALA A 120 -0.69 3.57 -13.08
N PRO A 121 -1.84 3.98 -12.54
CA PRO A 121 -2.14 5.25 -11.88
C PRO A 121 -1.54 5.40 -10.48
N TYR A 122 -1.51 6.66 -10.05
CA TYR A 122 -1.14 7.04 -8.71
C TYR A 122 -2.31 6.80 -7.73
N PRO A 123 -2.14 5.98 -6.69
CA PRO A 123 -3.11 5.88 -5.62
C PRO A 123 -3.13 7.12 -4.73
N LEU A 124 -4.26 7.33 -4.07
CA LEU A 124 -4.33 8.29 -2.96
C LEU A 124 -3.47 7.79 -1.79
N ALA A 125 -2.60 8.65 -1.28
CA ALA A 125 -1.69 8.33 -0.18
C ALA A 125 -2.43 7.84 1.07
N SER A 126 -3.56 8.45 1.40
CA SER A 126 -4.38 8.06 2.56
C SER A 126 -4.83 6.59 2.47
N TYR A 127 -5.14 6.09 1.28
CA TYR A 127 -5.67 4.73 1.10
C TYR A 127 -4.58 3.66 1.26
N CYS A 128 -3.32 4.05 1.08
CA CYS A 128 -2.17 3.19 1.33
C CYS A 128 -1.92 3.02 2.85
N GLN A 129 -2.30 3.99 3.68
CA GLN A 129 -1.96 4.02 5.11
C GLN A 129 -2.90 3.19 6.00
N GLU A 130 -4.11 2.88 5.55
CA GLU A 130 -5.17 2.39 6.44
C GLU A 130 -5.05 0.90 6.84
N GLY A 131 -4.55 0.00 5.98
CA GLY A 131 -4.66 -1.45 6.24
C GLY A 131 -3.49 -2.09 7.00
N LEU A 132 -2.23 -1.77 6.65
CA LEU A 132 -1.07 -2.42 7.30
C LEU A 132 -0.82 -1.92 8.72
N ALA A 133 -1.14 -0.64 9.00
CA ALA A 133 -0.96 -0.06 10.33
C ALA A 133 -1.80 -0.80 11.40
N GLN A 134 -3.01 -1.23 11.04
CA GLN A 134 -3.91 -1.94 11.95
C GLN A 134 -3.42 -3.33 12.33
N LEU A 135 -2.69 -4.01 11.44
CA LEU A 135 -2.13 -5.35 11.71
C LEU A 135 -0.85 -5.31 12.55
N GLY A 136 -0.27 -4.13 12.77
CA GLY A 136 0.80 -3.92 13.73
C GLY A 136 1.94 -4.93 13.61
N TYR A 137 2.18 -5.71 14.66
CA TYR A 137 3.29 -6.67 14.73
C TYR A 137 2.89 -8.11 14.40
N HIS A 138 1.71 -8.32 13.83
CA HIS A 138 1.38 -9.60 13.23
C HIS A 138 2.29 -9.89 12.04
N PHE A 139 2.64 -11.17 11.88
CA PHE A 139 3.66 -11.55 10.92
C PHE A 139 3.03 -11.86 9.56
N PHE A 140 3.72 -11.36 8.55
CA PHE A 140 3.45 -11.55 7.15
C PHE A 140 4.46 -12.53 6.59
N ASN A 141 3.99 -13.69 6.14
CA ASN A 141 4.85 -14.73 5.57
C ASN A 141 4.66 -14.83 4.06
N LEU A 142 5.76 -14.69 3.34
CA LEU A 142 5.85 -14.92 1.90
C LEU A 142 6.70 -16.17 1.68
N GLY A 143 6.21 -17.05 0.81
CA GLY A 143 6.93 -18.29 0.45
C GLY A 143 8.33 -18.02 -0.12
N SER A 144 9.07 -19.11 -0.38
CA SER A 144 10.38 -19.01 -1.01
C SER A 144 10.31 -18.33 -2.37
N GLY A 145 11.21 -17.38 -2.60
CA GLY A 145 11.48 -16.82 -3.93
C GLY A 145 12.57 -17.61 -4.68
N PRO A 146 13.31 -17.00 -5.61
CA PRO A 146 13.33 -15.57 -5.92
C PRO A 146 12.17 -15.16 -6.83
N ARG A 147 11.93 -13.85 -6.93
CA ARG A 147 10.95 -13.23 -7.84
C ARG A 147 9.50 -13.54 -7.48
N THR A 148 9.19 -13.57 -6.19
CA THR A 148 7.81 -13.73 -5.72
C THR A 148 7.31 -12.43 -5.10
N CYS A 149 6.12 -11.96 -5.48
CA CYS A 149 5.47 -10.83 -4.83
C CYS A 149 4.11 -11.24 -4.26
N ALA A 150 3.68 -10.51 -3.26
CA ALA A 150 2.39 -10.65 -2.60
C ALA A 150 1.75 -9.26 -2.45
N GLN A 151 0.45 -9.17 -2.66
CA GLN A 151 -0.29 -7.92 -2.47
C GLN A 151 -0.58 -7.74 -0.97
N ALA A 152 0.36 -7.11 -0.24
CA ALA A 152 0.31 -6.91 1.19
C ALA A 152 -0.99 -6.22 1.65
N HIS A 153 -1.38 -5.18 0.93
CA HIS A 153 -2.57 -4.39 1.18
C HIS A 153 -3.19 -3.96 -0.13
N CYS A 154 -4.51 -3.89 -0.18
CA CYS A 154 -5.19 -3.27 -1.31
C CYS A 154 -6.54 -2.69 -0.91
N MET A 155 -6.78 -1.46 -1.33
CA MET A 155 -8.07 -0.79 -1.18
C MET A 155 -8.54 -0.25 -2.53
N THR A 156 -9.81 -0.47 -2.85
CA THR A 156 -10.46 0.14 -4.01
C THR A 156 -11.35 1.29 -3.54
N ASP A 157 -11.20 2.46 -4.15
CA ASP A 157 -12.02 3.62 -3.86
C ASP A 157 -13.38 3.60 -4.57
N GLN A 158 -14.22 4.59 -4.25
CA GLN A 158 -15.57 4.70 -4.83
C GLN A 158 -15.57 4.94 -6.35
N MET A 159 -14.44 5.36 -6.92
CA MET A 159 -14.25 5.58 -8.35
C MET A 159 -13.59 4.38 -9.04
N GLY A 160 -13.34 3.28 -8.32
CA GLY A 160 -12.68 2.08 -8.84
C GLY A 160 -11.16 2.19 -8.94
N ARG A 161 -10.54 3.20 -8.33
CA ARG A 161 -9.08 3.34 -8.27
C ARG A 161 -8.55 2.48 -7.13
N ASN A 162 -7.46 1.78 -7.38
CA ASN A 162 -6.85 0.93 -6.37
C ASN A 162 -5.70 1.66 -5.69
N ALA A 163 -5.41 1.25 -4.46
CA ALA A 163 -4.22 1.59 -3.70
C ALA A 163 -3.64 0.29 -3.17
N SER A 164 -2.57 -0.17 -3.81
CA SER A 164 -1.92 -1.44 -3.55
C SER A 164 -0.55 -1.22 -2.92
N ILE A 165 -0.24 -2.06 -1.94
CA ILE A 165 1.11 -2.22 -1.43
C ILE A 165 1.53 -3.64 -1.75
N TRP A 166 2.61 -3.79 -2.49
CA TRP A 166 3.21 -5.08 -2.83
C TRP A 166 4.46 -5.29 -2.00
N TRP A 167 4.66 -6.53 -1.53
CA TRP A 167 5.91 -6.97 -0.93
C TRP A 167 6.52 -8.06 -1.80
N CYS A 168 7.75 -7.83 -2.24
CA CYS A 168 8.45 -8.69 -3.19
C CYS A 168 9.71 -9.26 -2.56
N ASN A 169 9.84 -10.58 -2.63
CA ASN A 169 10.97 -11.35 -2.17
C ASN A 169 11.87 -11.76 -3.34
N ASP A 170 13.09 -11.23 -3.34
CA ASP A 170 14.14 -11.53 -4.30
C ASP A 170 15.09 -12.65 -3.80
N ASP A 171 14.92 -13.14 -2.57
CA ASP A 171 15.70 -14.24 -2.01
C ASP A 171 15.21 -15.61 -2.46
N GLY A 172 16.11 -16.59 -2.45
CA GLY A 172 15.78 -18.01 -2.68
C GLY A 172 15.10 -18.69 -1.48
N ILE A 173 15.04 -18.03 -0.32
CA ILE A 173 14.39 -18.56 0.89
C ILE A 173 13.11 -17.78 1.22
N GLY A 174 12.24 -18.39 2.02
CA GLY A 174 11.00 -17.74 2.48
C GLY A 174 11.29 -16.56 3.41
N ALA A 175 10.36 -15.61 3.43
CA ALA A 175 10.50 -14.34 4.14
C ALA A 175 9.37 -14.15 5.15
N SER A 176 9.70 -13.60 6.31
CA SER A 176 8.73 -13.24 7.35
C SER A 176 9.05 -11.87 7.93
N VAL A 177 8.08 -10.96 7.93
CA VAL A 177 8.22 -9.59 8.47
C VAL A 177 6.95 -9.16 9.18
N PRO A 178 7.02 -8.26 10.19
CA PRO A 178 5.82 -7.69 10.79
C PRO A 178 5.12 -6.72 9.82
N ALA A 179 3.79 -6.62 9.90
CA ALA A 179 2.98 -5.70 9.09
C ALA A 179 3.47 -4.25 9.18
N LYS A 180 3.85 -3.83 10.39
CA LYS A 180 4.37 -2.50 10.69
C LYS A 180 5.58 -2.16 9.85
N TYR A 181 6.50 -3.11 9.67
CA TYR A 181 7.70 -2.87 8.88
C TYR A 181 7.37 -2.57 7.41
N LEU A 182 6.40 -3.30 6.83
CA LEU A 182 5.89 -2.98 5.49
C LEU A 182 5.16 -1.62 5.45
N ALA A 183 4.42 -1.29 6.50
CA ALA A 183 3.74 0.00 6.63
C ALA A 183 4.72 1.18 6.73
N ASP A 184 5.82 1.01 7.46
CA ASP A 184 6.88 2.02 7.61
C ASP A 184 7.56 2.26 6.25
N LEU A 185 7.94 1.20 5.53
CA LEU A 185 8.50 1.31 4.18
C LEU A 185 7.54 1.97 3.17
N ALA A 186 6.24 1.63 3.24
CA ALA A 186 5.24 2.30 2.43
C ALA A 186 5.08 3.78 2.80
N THR A 187 5.22 4.13 4.08
CA THR A 187 5.20 5.52 4.57
C THR A 187 6.41 6.30 4.09
N ASP A 188 7.59 5.67 4.01
CA ASP A 188 8.78 6.27 3.42
C ASP A 188 8.59 6.56 1.93
N ILE A 189 7.94 5.66 1.19
CA ILE A 189 7.53 5.92 -0.21
C ILE A 189 6.54 7.08 -0.26
N ILE A 190 5.48 7.06 0.54
CA ILE A 190 4.45 8.11 0.55
C ILE A 190 5.07 9.48 0.82
N SER A 191 5.94 9.59 1.83
CA SER A 191 6.54 10.86 2.22
C SER A 191 7.58 11.36 1.21
N THR A 192 8.31 10.46 0.55
CA THR A 192 9.35 10.81 -0.42
C THR A 192 8.79 11.06 -1.83
N CYS A 193 7.78 10.28 -2.21
CA CYS A 193 7.24 10.20 -3.56
C CYS A 193 5.80 10.72 -3.65
N VAL A 194 5.43 11.67 -2.78
CA VAL A 194 4.16 12.36 -2.89
C VAL A 194 4.19 13.30 -4.10
N GLU A 195 3.18 13.17 -4.95
CA GLU A 195 2.89 14.09 -6.02
C GLU A 195 1.61 14.89 -5.74
N PHE A 196 1.60 16.12 -6.26
CA PHE A 196 0.53 17.12 -6.13
C PHE A 196 0.11 17.37 -4.68
N ASP A 197 0.90 18.15 -3.94
CA ASP A 197 0.65 18.36 -2.51
C ASP A 197 -0.57 19.28 -2.24
N THR A 198 -1.51 18.77 -1.43
CA THR A 198 -2.78 19.36 -0.94
C THR A 198 -3.81 19.86 -1.99
N PRO A 199 -5.12 19.57 -1.82
CA PRO A 199 -5.75 18.88 -0.69
C PRO A 199 -5.75 17.35 -0.82
N MET A 200 -5.27 16.79 -1.93
CA MET A 200 -5.16 15.35 -2.16
C MET A 200 -3.72 15.04 -2.47
N SER A 201 -3.15 14.03 -1.83
CA SER A 201 -1.78 13.58 -2.06
C SER A 201 -1.83 12.26 -2.81
N TRP A 202 -1.16 12.19 -3.95
CA TRP A 202 -1.02 10.96 -4.73
C TRP A 202 0.39 10.44 -4.55
N THR A 203 0.61 9.13 -4.62
CA THR A 203 1.95 8.58 -4.48
C THR A 203 2.12 7.32 -5.28
N HIS A 204 3.34 7.03 -5.67
CA HIS A 204 3.74 5.72 -6.17
C HIS A 204 5.25 5.60 -6.03
N GLY A 205 5.77 4.39 -6.01
CA GLY A 205 7.20 4.19 -5.97
C GLY A 205 7.57 2.82 -5.45
N GLN A 206 8.87 2.63 -5.31
CA GLN A 206 9.44 1.41 -4.80
C GLN A 206 10.57 1.74 -3.84
N ILE A 207 10.66 0.98 -2.77
CA ILE A 207 11.75 1.08 -1.82
C ILE A 207 12.38 -0.30 -1.63
N PHE A 208 13.70 -0.32 -1.61
CA PHE A 208 14.49 -1.53 -1.36
C PHE A 208 15.00 -1.49 0.06
N ASP A 209 14.80 -2.56 0.81
CA ASP A 209 15.53 -2.71 2.06
C ASP A 209 17.01 -2.97 1.74
N LYS A 210 17.91 -2.31 2.45
CA LYS A 210 19.36 -2.44 2.20
C LYS A 210 19.98 -3.66 2.88
N THR A 211 19.28 -4.28 3.81
CA THR A 211 19.75 -5.38 4.65
C THR A 211 19.03 -6.69 4.38
N MET A 212 17.84 -6.59 3.80
CA MET A 212 16.98 -7.71 3.50
C MET A 212 16.77 -7.80 1.99
N PRO A 213 16.66 -9.02 1.45
CA PRO A 213 16.49 -9.26 0.02
C PRO A 213 15.03 -9.01 -0.44
N TYR A 214 14.42 -7.92 0.02
CA TYR A 214 13.03 -7.59 -0.27
C TYR A 214 12.86 -6.15 -0.75
N ASN A 215 11.77 -5.91 -1.45
CA ASN A 215 11.33 -4.57 -1.80
C ASN A 215 9.83 -4.39 -1.57
N VAL A 216 9.43 -3.14 -1.37
CA VAL A 216 8.03 -2.73 -1.24
C VAL A 216 7.69 -1.79 -2.40
N ILE A 217 6.54 -2.00 -3.02
CA ILE A 217 6.04 -1.18 -4.14
C ILE A 217 4.68 -0.62 -3.76
N VAL A 218 4.47 0.67 -4.01
CA VAL A 218 3.18 1.36 -3.90
C VAL A 218 2.73 1.77 -5.31
N ASN A 219 1.53 1.35 -5.69
CA ASN A 219 0.92 1.61 -7.00
C ASN A 219 -0.62 1.52 -6.93
N GLY A 220 -1.30 1.90 -8.00
CA GLY A 220 -2.77 1.99 -8.03
C GLY A 220 -3.45 1.42 -9.26
N GLY A 221 -2.68 0.85 -10.19
CA GLY A 221 -3.22 0.25 -11.40
C GLY A 221 -3.75 -1.16 -11.22
N GLU A 222 -3.44 -1.76 -10.08
CA GLU A 222 -3.58 -3.18 -9.87
C GLU A 222 -4.88 -3.48 -9.12
N PRO A 223 -5.70 -4.42 -9.62
CA PRO A 223 -6.90 -4.83 -8.90
C PRO A 223 -6.54 -5.48 -7.56
N CYS A 224 -7.40 -5.26 -6.56
CA CYS A 224 -7.32 -5.98 -5.30
C CYS A 224 -7.63 -7.47 -5.51
N ARG A 225 -6.81 -8.34 -4.92
CA ARG A 225 -6.85 -9.80 -5.05
C ARG A 225 -7.46 -10.49 -3.84
#